data_AF-A0A358A451-F1
#
_entry.id   AF-A0A358A451-F1
#
_cell.length_a   1.000
_cell.length_b   1.000
_cell.length_c   1.000
_cell.angle_alpha   90.00
_cell.angle_beta   90.00
_cell.angle_gamma   90.00
#
_symmetry.space_group_name_H-M   'P 1'
#
loop_
_entity.id
_entity.type
_entity.pdbx_description
1 polymer ?
#
loop_
_entity_poly.entity_id
_entity_poly.type
_entity_poly.pdbx_seq_one_letter_code
_entity_poly.pdbx_strand_id
1 'polypeptide(L)'
;LPAVPAGRKVAVLGVMAELGESSRADHERMVALAAEHGISVIAVDAPEYGSSALHVADIDEAEAALGALDIATAVLVKGSRVAALERLVARLFG
;
A
#
# COMPACT_ATOMS: atom_id res chain seq x y z
N LEU A 1 15.01 5.96 11.56
CA LEU A 1 15.08 4.89 10.53
C LEU A 1 15.75 5.47 9.29
N PRO A 2 16.69 4.78 8.64
CA PRO A 2 17.23 5.24 7.37
C PRO A 2 16.11 5.24 6.31
N ALA A 3 15.91 6.38 5.65
CA ALA A 3 14.93 6.53 4.59
C ALA A 3 15.49 5.97 3.27
N VAL A 4 14.64 5.34 2.47
CA VAL A 4 14.96 5.02 1.07
C VAL A 4 14.86 6.32 0.27
N PRO A 5 15.96 6.82 -0.34
CA PRO A 5 15.89 8.01 -1.18
C PRO A 5 15.10 7.68 -2.45
N ALA A 6 14.01 8.41 -2.68
CA ALA A 6 13.16 8.26 -3.87
C ALA A 6 12.40 9.56 -4.14
N GLY A 7 12.21 9.90 -5.42
CA GLY A 7 11.41 11.04 -5.86
C GLY A 7 9.90 10.78 -5.77
N ARG A 8 9.49 9.51 -5.86
CA ARG A 8 8.12 9.04 -5.67
C ARG A 8 8.12 7.85 -4.71
N LYS A 9 7.25 7.88 -3.69
CA LYS A 9 7.11 6.80 -2.72
C LYS A 9 5.65 6.34 -2.63
N VAL A 10 5.43 5.06 -2.84
CA VAL A 10 4.10 4.45 -2.82
C VAL A 10 4.12 3.22 -1.91
N ALA A 11 3.10 3.08 -1.07
CA ALA A 11 2.82 1.87 -0.31
C ALA A 11 1.55 1.21 -0.87
N VAL A 12 1.68 0.00 -1.41
CA VAL A 12 0.55 -0.84 -1.81
C VAL A 12 0.25 -1.80 -0.67
N LEU A 13 -0.89 -1.57 -0.01
CA LEU A 13 -1.25 -2.20 1.25
C LEU A 13 -2.52 -3.04 1.10
N GLY A 14 -2.48 -4.26 1.63
CA GLY A 14 -3.67 -5.10 1.81
C GLY A 14 -4.04 -5.20 3.28
N VAL A 15 -5.15 -5.87 3.59
CA VAL A 15 -5.67 -6.00 4.95
C VAL A 15 -4.59 -6.39 5.98
N MET A 16 -4.59 -5.70 7.12
CA MET A 16 -3.87 -6.10 8.33
C MET A 16 -4.79 -7.00 9.17
N ALA A 17 -4.64 -8.30 8.99
CA ALA A 17 -5.44 -9.29 9.73
C ALA A 17 -5.11 -9.29 11.24
N GLU A 18 -6.00 -9.90 12.04
CA GLU A 18 -5.79 -10.20 13.46
C GLU A 18 -5.72 -8.97 14.40
N LEU A 19 -6.16 -7.79 13.96
CA LEU A 19 -6.16 -6.58 14.78
C LEU A 19 -7.37 -6.42 15.73
N GLY A 20 -8.39 -7.28 15.61
CA GLY A 20 -9.57 -7.21 16.48
C GLY A 20 -10.31 -5.86 16.39
N GLU A 21 -10.83 -5.38 17.52
CA GLU A 21 -11.69 -4.17 17.59
C GLU A 21 -10.98 -2.86 17.19
N SER A 22 -9.66 -2.78 17.30
CA SER A 22 -8.88 -1.57 16.94
C SER A 22 -8.51 -1.51 15.45
N SER A 23 -8.86 -2.54 14.66
CA SER A 23 -8.43 -2.69 13.27
C SER A 23 -8.51 -1.39 12.46
N ARG A 24 -9.67 -0.73 12.44
CA ARG A 24 -9.87 0.50 11.66
C ARG A 24 -8.94 1.63 12.10
N ALA A 25 -8.85 1.88 13.41
CA ALA A 25 -8.00 2.96 13.95
C ALA A 25 -6.52 2.71 13.66
N ASP A 26 -6.10 1.44 13.65
CA ASP A 26 -4.72 1.07 13.35
C ASP A 26 -4.39 1.22 11.86
N HIS A 27 -5.31 0.86 10.97
CA HIS A 27 -5.16 1.09 9.53
C HIS A 27 -5.10 2.59 9.20
N GLU A 28 -6.03 3.40 9.74
CA GLU A 28 -6.03 4.85 9.56
C GLU A 28 -4.73 5.50 10.07
N ARG A 29 -4.21 5.03 11.22
CA ARG A 29 -2.92 5.51 11.76
C ARG A 29 -1.76 5.22 10.82
N MET A 30 -1.78 4.08 10.12
CA MET A 30 -0.74 3.77 9.12
C MET A 30 -0.81 4.70 7.91
N VAL A 31 -2.00 5.11 7.47
CA VAL A 31 -2.13 6.12 6.41
C VAL A 31 -1.62 7.48 6.86
N ALA A 32 -1.95 7.91 8.09
CA ALA A 32 -1.44 9.15 8.65
C ALA A 32 0.10 9.15 8.71
N LEU A 33 0.70 8.07 9.19
CA LEU A 33 2.17 7.91 9.24
C LEU A 33 2.79 7.91 7.84
N ALA A 34 2.17 7.25 6.86
CA ALA A 34 2.63 7.27 5.47
C ALA A 34 2.64 8.71 4.91
N ALA A 35 1.57 9.47 5.18
CA ALA A 35 1.45 10.87 4.75
C ALA A 35 2.52 11.78 5.37
N GLU A 36 2.81 11.62 6.67
CA GLU A 36 3.90 12.35 7.36
C GLU A 36 5.27 12.14 6.69
N HIS A 37 5.46 10.97 6.07
CA HIS A 37 6.67 10.64 5.34
C HIS A 37 6.57 10.90 3.83
N GLY A 38 5.49 11.50 3.33
CA GLY A 38 5.29 11.76 1.89
C GLY A 38 5.17 10.47 1.07
N ILE A 39 4.52 9.45 1.62
CA ILE A 39 4.25 8.17 0.98
C ILE A 39 2.77 8.11 0.64
N SER A 40 2.44 7.92 -0.64
CA SER A 40 1.06 7.69 -1.08
C SER A 40 0.64 6.26 -0.79
N VAL A 41 -0.59 6.03 -0.34
CA VAL A 41 -1.12 4.70 -0.03
C VAL A 41 -2.13 4.26 -1.07
N ILE A 42 -1.94 3.07 -1.62
CA ILE A 42 -2.92 2.32 -2.43
C ILE A 42 -3.40 1.17 -1.55
N ALA A 43 -4.67 1.18 -1.15
CA ALA A 43 -5.31 0.15 -0.35
C ALA A 43 -6.05 -0.84 -1.25
N VAL A 44 -5.61 -2.10 -1.25
CA VAL A 44 -6.16 -3.18 -2.09
C VAL A 44 -7.12 -4.02 -1.26
N ASP A 45 -8.41 -3.95 -1.58
CA ASP A 45 -9.49 -4.66 -0.87
C ASP A 45 -9.42 -4.47 0.66
N ALA A 46 -9.15 -3.23 1.09
CA ALA A 46 -8.90 -2.90 2.49
C ALA A 46 -9.50 -1.52 2.86
N PRO A 47 -10.84 -1.40 2.93
CA PRO A 47 -11.54 -0.14 3.21
C PRO A 47 -11.17 0.49 4.56
N GLU A 48 -10.59 -0.28 5.49
CA GLU A 48 -10.17 0.15 6.82
C GLU A 48 -9.09 1.23 6.80
N TYR A 49 -8.37 1.40 5.69
CA TYR A 49 -7.35 2.46 5.55
C TYR A 49 -7.93 3.88 5.48
N GLY A 50 -9.26 4.05 5.42
CA GLY A 50 -9.91 5.35 5.46
C GLY A 50 -9.71 6.18 4.19
N SER A 51 -10.31 7.36 4.13
CA SER A 51 -10.48 8.12 2.87
C SER A 51 -9.20 8.74 2.29
N SER A 52 -8.11 8.80 3.05
CA SER A 52 -6.83 9.36 2.60
C SER A 52 -6.00 8.38 1.75
N ALA A 53 -6.36 7.10 1.75
CA ALA A 53 -5.80 6.11 0.84
C ALA A 53 -6.55 6.09 -0.50
N LEU A 54 -5.85 5.76 -1.58
CA LEU A 54 -6.49 5.39 -2.84
C LEU A 54 -6.97 3.95 -2.74
N HIS A 55 -8.27 3.72 -2.79
CA HIS A 55 -8.85 2.38 -2.69
C HIS A 55 -9.01 1.75 -4.07
N VAL A 56 -8.61 0.49 -4.18
CA VAL A 56 -8.74 -0.34 -5.37
C VAL A 56 -9.28 -1.72 -4.98
N ALA A 57 -10.04 -2.35 -5.89
CA ALA A 57 -10.71 -3.62 -5.63
C ALA A 57 -9.74 -4.81 -5.66
N ASP A 58 -8.70 -4.77 -6.49
CA ASP A 58 -7.83 -5.91 -6.72
C ASP A 58 -6.42 -5.52 -7.21
N ILE A 59 -5.64 -6.54 -7.58
CA ILE A 59 -4.27 -6.40 -8.05
C ILE A 59 -4.18 -5.75 -9.44
N ASP A 60 -5.18 -5.96 -10.30
CA ASP A 60 -5.20 -5.36 -11.64
C ASP A 60 -5.37 -3.84 -11.51
N GLU A 61 -6.30 -3.41 -10.67
CA GLU A 61 -6.50 -2.00 -10.36
C GLU A 61 -5.32 -1.39 -9.59
N ALA A 62 -4.68 -2.15 -8.69
CA ALA A 62 -3.48 -1.69 -7.99
C ALA A 62 -2.31 -1.44 -8.95
N GLU A 63 -2.10 -2.34 -9.91
CA GLU A 63 -1.07 -2.21 -10.96
C GLU A 63 -1.36 -1.00 -11.85
N ALA A 64 -2.61 -0.82 -12.28
CA ALA A 64 -3.03 0.34 -13.06
C ALA A 64 -2.85 1.66 -12.29
N ALA A 65 -3.20 1.69 -11.00
CA ALA A 65 -3.04 2.85 -10.13
C ALA A 65 -1.56 3.16 -9.84
N LEU A 66 -0.71 2.14 -9.72
CA LEU A 66 0.72 2.30 -9.56
C LEU A 66 1.35 2.92 -10.81
N GLY A 67 0.87 2.55 -11.99
CA GLY A 67 1.30 3.06 -13.28
C GLY A 67 2.77 2.76 -13.56
N ALA A 68 3.36 3.51 -14.50
CA ALA A 68 4.76 3.32 -14.87
C ALA A 68 5.70 3.60 -13.69
N LEU A 69 6.67 2.71 -13.49
CA LEU A 69 7.75 2.86 -12.52
C LEU A 69 9.01 3.39 -13.21
N ASP A 70 9.72 4.27 -12.52
CA ASP A 70 11.03 4.77 -12.94
C ASP A 70 12.08 4.52 -11.85
N ILE A 71 13.34 4.87 -12.15
CA ILE A 71 14.47 4.69 -11.23
C ILE A 71 14.36 5.52 -9.95
N ALA A 72 13.48 6.53 -9.92
CA ALA A 72 13.25 7.40 -8.78
C ALA A 72 12.03 6.95 -7.95
N THR A 73 11.37 5.84 -8.31
CA THR A 73 10.18 5.34 -7.63
C THR A 73 10.55 4.21 -6.66
N ALA A 74 10.15 4.38 -5.40
CA ALA A 74 10.19 3.31 -4.40
C ALA A 74 8.77 2.83 -4.08
N VAL A 75 8.59 1.50 -4.13
CA VAL A 75 7.31 0.85 -3.85
C VAL A 75 7.47 -0.13 -2.69
N LEU A 76 6.67 0.04 -1.65
CA LEU A 76 6.49 -0.93 -0.58
C LEU A 76 5.23 -1.74 -0.87
N VAL A 77 5.33 -3.07 -0.90
CA VAL A 77 4.16 -3.95 -1.00
C VAL A 77 4.03 -4.74 0.30
N LYS A 78 2.87 -4.66 0.97
CA LYS A 78 2.65 -5.36 2.23
C LYS A 78 1.18 -5.68 2.49
N GLY A 79 0.89 -6.88 2.98
CA GLY A 79 -0.43 -7.28 3.45
C GLY A 79 -0.36 -8.63 4.15
N SER A 80 -1.46 -9.05 4.78
CA SER A 80 -1.60 -10.43 5.29
C SER A 80 -1.60 -11.44 4.14
N ARG A 81 -1.32 -12.72 4.46
CA ARG A 81 -1.31 -13.82 3.48
C ARG A 81 -2.59 -13.92 2.64
N VAL A 82 -3.74 -13.60 3.24
CA VAL A 82 -5.04 -13.61 2.55
C VAL A 82 -5.13 -12.58 1.41
N ALA A 83 -4.42 -11.45 1.52
CA ALA A 83 -4.37 -10.42 0.47
C ALA A 83 -3.52 -10.88 -0.74
N ALA A 84 -2.56 -11.78 -0.52
CA ALA A 84 -1.74 -12.41 -1.55
C ALA A 84 -1.09 -11.41 -2.55
N LEU A 85 -0.60 -10.28 -2.03
CA LEU A 85 -0.01 -9.19 -2.81
C LEU A 85 1.35 -9.54 -3.42
N GLU A 86 1.94 -10.68 -3.09
CA GLU A 86 3.10 -11.22 -3.82
C GLU A 86 2.83 -11.40 -5.31
N ARG A 87 1.56 -11.57 -5.72
CA ARG A 87 1.18 -11.62 -7.13
C ARG A 87 1.40 -10.29 -7.84
N LEU A 88 1.20 -9.15 -7.17
CA LEU A 88 1.52 -7.83 -7.74
C LEU A 88 3.02 -7.72 -7.97
N VAL A 89 3.83 -8.11 -6.97
CA VAL A 89 5.29 -8.10 -7.08
C VAL A 89 5.74 -8.94 -8.28
N ALA A 90 5.20 -10.15 -8.44
CA ALA A 90 5.55 -11.02 -9.57
C ALA A 90 5.29 -10.36 -10.94
N ARG A 91 4.24 -9.54 -11.08
CA ARG A 91 3.94 -8.82 -12.32
C ARG A 91 4.88 -7.65 -12.59
N LEU A 92 5.33 -6.95 -11.54
CA LEU A 92 6.26 -5.83 -11.67
C LEU A 92 7.68 -6.24 -12.09
N PHE A 93 8.02 -7.52 -11.97
CA PHE A 93 9.33 -8.08 -12.33
C PHE A 93 9.28 -9.06 -13.52
N GLY A 94 8.10 -9.28 -14.12
CA GLY A 94 7.89 -10.12 -15.30
C GLY A 94 7.85 -9.29 -16.58
#